data_AF-A0A527VL47-F1
#
_entry.id   AF-A0A527VL47-F1
#
_cell.length_a   1.000
_cell.length_b   1.000
_cell.length_c   1.000
_cell.angle_alpha   90.00
_cell.angle_beta   90.00
_cell.angle_gamma   90.00
#
_symmetry.space_group_name_H-M   'P 1'
#
loop_
_entity.id
_entity.type
_entity.pdbx_description
1 polymer ?
#
loop_
_entity_poly.entity_id
_entity_poly.type
_entity_poly.pdbx_seq_one_letter_code
_entity_poly.pdbx_strand_id
1 'polypeptide(L)' 'CGLHTLDSCRIEKAFRHFGHDITDEDNVLEAGLGFAVKTSKAGFIGRDAVLRKKEAGLSRRLVQFRLKDP' A
#
# COMPACT_ATOMS: atom_id res chain seq x y z
N CYS A 1 -14.12 6.09 -22.36
CA CYS A 1 -14.35 5.43 -21.06
C CYS A 1 -14.26 6.49 -19.95
N GLY A 2 -14.99 6.31 -18.84
CA GLY A 2 -15.08 7.29 -17.74
C GLY A 2 -14.34 6.86 -16.47
N LEU A 3 -14.35 7.73 -15.45
CA LEU A 3 -13.62 7.52 -14.19
C LEU A 3 -14.03 6.23 -13.46
N HIS A 4 -15.33 5.92 -13.40
CA HIS A 4 -15.82 4.69 -12.75
C HIS A 4 -15.30 3.40 -13.41
N THR A 5 -15.12 3.41 -14.74
CA THR A 5 -14.50 2.26 -15.43
C THR A 5 -13.03 2.12 -15.03
N LEU A 6 -12.31 3.23 -14.90
CA LEU A 6 -10.91 3.21 -14.46
C LEU A 6 -10.78 2.70 -13.02
N ASP A 7 -11.70 3.10 -12.13
CA ASP A 7 -11.74 2.60 -10.75
C ASP A 7 -11.89 1.07 -10.71
N SER A 8 -12.77 0.50 -11.54
CA SER A 8 -12.91 -0.95 -11.67
C SER A 8 -11.63 -1.62 -12.20
N CYS A 9 -10.99 -1.05 -13.23
CA CYS A 9 -9.78 -1.63 -13.78
C CYS A 9 -8.58 -1.56 -12.80
N ARG A 10 -8.44 -0.45 -12.04
CA ARG A 10 -7.31 -0.30 -11.10
C ARG A 10 -7.44 -1.23 -9.91
N ILE A 11 -8.66 -1.47 -9.41
CA ILE A 11 -8.89 -2.34 -8.25
C ILE A 11 -8.56 -3.78 -8.62
N GLU A 12 -8.92 -4.26 -9.82
CA GLU A 12 -8.55 -5.59 -10.31
C GLU A 12 -7.03 -5.81 -10.42
N LYS A 13 -6.25 -4.74 -10.62
CA LYS A 13 -4.77 -4.77 -10.64
C LYS A 13 -4.14 -4.50 -9.28
N ALA A 14 -4.96 -4.36 -8.24
CA ALA A 14 -4.54 -3.96 -6.90
C ALA A 14 -3.72 -2.66 -6.88
N PHE A 15 -4.02 -1.70 -7.74
CA PHE A 15 -3.39 -0.38 -7.71
C PHE A 15 -3.99 0.47 -6.60
N ARG A 16 -3.11 1.05 -5.78
CA ARG A 16 -3.47 1.85 -4.61
C ARG A 16 -3.76 3.27 -5.05
N HIS A 17 -4.89 3.80 -4.63
CA HIS A 17 -5.29 5.18 -4.81
C HIS A 17 -4.98 5.94 -3.52
N PHE A 18 -4.02 6.87 -3.60
CA PHE A 18 -3.70 7.76 -2.48
C PHE A 18 -4.91 8.65 -2.15
N GLY A 19 -5.30 8.71 -0.88
CA GLY A 19 -6.52 9.35 -0.39
C GLY A 19 -7.74 8.43 -0.30
N HIS A 20 -7.72 7.24 -0.93
CA HIS A 20 -8.81 6.26 -0.84
C HIS A 20 -8.35 4.97 -0.16
N ASP A 21 -7.29 4.33 -0.69
CA ASP A 21 -6.78 3.07 -0.17
C ASP A 21 -5.68 3.30 0.89
N ILE A 22 -4.90 4.38 0.74
CA ILE A 22 -3.77 4.73 1.59
C ILE A 22 -3.67 6.24 1.79
N THR A 23 -3.13 6.66 2.93
CA THR A 23 -2.84 8.05 3.28
C THR A 23 -1.43 8.19 3.86
N ASP A 24 -1.09 9.37 4.38
CA ASP A 24 0.14 9.62 5.14
C ASP A 24 0.16 8.93 6.52
N GLU A 25 -0.99 8.45 6.99
CA GLU A 25 -1.11 7.65 8.22
C GLU A 25 -0.73 6.17 8.01
N ASP A 26 -0.61 5.72 6.75
CA ASP A 26 -0.35 4.32 6.42
C ASP A 26 1.13 4.03 6.21
N ASN A 27 1.61 2.97 6.87
CA ASN A 27 2.95 2.50 6.61
C ASN A 27 3.01 1.75 5.27
N VAL A 28 3.99 2.10 4.44
CA VAL A 28 4.23 1.51 3.12
C VAL A 28 4.32 -0.02 3.13
N LEU A 29 4.81 -0.62 4.21
CA LEU A 29 4.87 -2.08 4.36
C LEU A 29 3.48 -2.68 4.62
N GLU A 30 2.68 -2.03 5.46
CA GLU A 30 1.30 -2.45 5.78
C GLU A 30 0.36 -2.29 4.58
N ALA A 31 0.62 -1.30 3.72
CA ALA A 31 -0.03 -1.10 2.42
C ALA A 31 0.35 -2.13 1.33
N GLY A 32 1.29 -3.05 1.64
CA GLY A 32 1.80 -4.02 0.68
C GLY A 32 2.64 -3.41 -0.45
N LEU A 33 3.16 -2.19 -0.25
CA LEU A 33 3.99 -1.46 -1.20
C LEU A 33 5.50 -1.57 -0.90
N GLY A 34 5.90 -2.53 -0.06
CA GLY A 34 7.30 -2.74 0.31
C GLY A 34 8.23 -2.99 -0.89
N PHE A 35 7.71 -3.49 -2.02
CA PHE A 35 8.47 -3.66 -3.25
C PHE A 35 8.98 -2.34 -3.85
N ALA A 36 8.33 -1.22 -3.55
CA ALA A 36 8.70 0.11 -4.03
C ALA A 36 9.77 0.78 -3.15
N VAL A 37 10.16 0.16 -2.02
CA VAL A 37 11.10 0.76 -1.06
C VAL A 37 12.48 0.11 -1.15
N LYS A 38 13.46 0.87 -1.62
CA LYS A 38 14.86 0.43 -1.68
C LYS A 38 15.57 0.66 -0.34
N THR A 39 15.45 -0.29 0.59
CA THR A 39 16.05 -0.20 1.94
C THR A 39 17.58 -0.15 1.96
N SER A 40 18.24 -0.64 0.89
CA SER A 40 19.69 -0.58 0.72
C SER A 40 20.22 0.79 0.28
N LYS A 41 19.35 1.74 -0.09
CA LYS A 41 19.75 3.11 -0.37
C LYS A 41 20.27 3.77 0.91
N ALA A 42 21.37 4.51 0.81
CA ALA A 42 22.05 5.13 1.95
C ALA A 42 21.13 6.05 2.79
N GLY A 43 20.24 6.81 2.15
CA GLY A 43 19.27 7.66 2.85
C GLY A 43 18.06 8.06 2.00
N PHE A 44 16.90 8.17 2.65
CA PHE A 44 15.67 8.78 2.16
C PHE A 44 14.75 9.12 3.35
N ILE A 45 13.82 10.06 3.16
CA ILE A 45 12.87 10.47 4.19
C ILE A 45 12.01 9.26 4.60
N GLY A 46 11.98 8.95 5.89
CA GLY A 46 11.22 7.81 6.44
C GLY A 46 11.94 6.46 6.39
N ARG A 47 13.20 6.38 5.94
CA ARG A 47 13.98 5.12 5.89
C ARG A 47 13.99 4.37 7.23
N ASP A 48 14.31 5.07 8.31
CA ASP A 48 14.42 4.44 9.63
C ASP A 48 13.06 3.99 10.17
N ALA A 49 11.98 4.69 9.81
CA ALA A 49 10.62 4.25 10.13
C ALA A 49 10.26 2.95 9.41
N VAL A 50 10.66 2.80 8.14
CA VAL A 50 10.47 1.55 7.37
C VAL A 50 11.28 0.41 7.98
N LEU A 51 12.56 0.65 8.32
CA LEU A 51 13.40 -0.40 8.92
C LEU A 51 12.86 -0.86 10.28
N ARG A 52 12.52 0.09 11.17
CA ARG A 52 11.92 -0.24 12.47
C ARG A 52 10.63 -1.05 12.32
N LYS A 53 9.74 -0.68 11.39
CA LYS A 53 8.50 -1.42 11.14
C LYS A 53 8.76 -2.81 10.57
N LYS A 54 9.78 -2.95 9.71
CA LYS A 54 10.19 -4.26 9.17
C LYS A 54 10.71 -5.19 10.27
N GLU A 55 11.49 -4.66 11.21
CA GLU A 55 12.02 -5.41 12.35
C GLU A 55 10.93 -5.76 13.38
N ALA A 56 10.07 -4.81 13.71
CA ALA A 56 8.98 -5.01 14.67
C ALA A 56 7.86 -5.93 14.13
N GLY A 57 7.75 -6.09 12.82
CA GLY A 57 6.65 -6.81 12.17
C GLY A 57 5.41 -5.93 11.93
N LEU A 58 4.47 -6.47 11.15
CA LEU A 58 3.26 -5.75 10.74
C LEU A 58 2.12 -6.04 11.73
N SER A 59 1.51 -4.97 12.25
CA SER A 59 0.33 -5.06 13.12
C SER A 59 -0.98 -5.16 12.35
N ARG A 60 -0.99 -4.65 11.11
CA ARG A 60 -2.13 -4.66 10.19
C ARG A 60 -1.63 -4.80 8.76
N ARG A 61 -2.52 -5.19 7.84
CA ARG A 61 -2.21 -5.27 6.42
C ARG A 61 -3.45 -4.91 5.60
N LEU A 62 -3.25 -4.13 4.54
CA LEU A 62 -4.28 -3.88 3.54
C LEU A 62 -4.47 -5.12 2.68
N VAL A 63 -5.72 -5.57 2.56
CA VAL A 63 -6.11 -6.76 1.79
C VAL A 63 -7.27 -6.43 0.86
N GLN A 64 -7.35 -7.17 -0.24
CA GLN A 64 -8.47 -7.13 -1.16
C GLN A 64 -9.28 -8.41 -1.01
N PHE A 65 -10.60 -8.28 -0.98
CA PHE A 65 -11.51 -9.41 -0.92
C PHE A 65 -12.67 -9.20 -1.90
N ARG A 66 -13.24 -10.31 -2.35
CA ARG A 66 -14.44 -10.33 -3.20
C ARG A 66 -15.61 -10.83 -2.36
N LEU A 67 -16.67 -10.04 -2.28
CA LEU A 67 -17.92 -10.49 -1.66
C LEU A 67 -18.52 -11.64 -2.47
N LYS A 68 -19.13 -12.61 -1.78
CA LYS A 68 -19.79 -13.75 -2.43
C LYS A 68 -21.15 -13.38 -3.00
N ASP A 69 -21.83 -12.45 -2.34
CA ASP A 69 -23.10 -11.86 -2.74
C ASP A 69 -22.90 -10.34 -2.78
N PRO A 70 -22.64 -9.77 -3.98
CA PRO A 70 -22.23 -8.38 -4.17
C PRO A 70 -23.38 -7.38 -4.23
#